data_AF-A0A8J6Y928-F1
#
_entry.id   AF-A0A8J6Y928-F1
#
_cell.length_a   1.000
_cell.length_b   1.000
_cell.length_c   1.000
_cell.angle_alpha   90.00
_cell.angle_beta   90.00
_cell.angle_gamma   90.00
#
_symmetry.space_group_name_H-M   'P 1'
#
loop_
_entity.id
_entity.type
_entity.pdbx_description
1 polymer ?
#
loop_
_entity_poly.entity_id
_entity_poly.type
_entity_poly.pdbx_seq_one_letter_code
_entity_poly.pdbx_strand_id
1 'polypeptide(L)'
;MIIRVAGRCGLFLVALAVAGSLWAATPPADVEIVDYEIEVTLDPETHRLEGVETIRWTNRTDAATDELYFHLYLNAFAGSQTTFMRELQWGSLRNRTESGGDWGWIQIERLVFDDGSDLLPTMEFVRPDDDNPDDFTVISVPLPRIVEPGGVVDLDLEFEAQLPRIIARTG
;
A
#
# COMPACT_ATOMS: atom_id res chain seq x y z
N MET A 1 43.74 -13.73 67.73
CA MET A 1 44.84 -14.39 66.99
C MET A 1 45.11 -13.56 65.74
N ILE A 2 46.25 -12.89 65.70
CA ILE A 2 46.65 -11.94 64.65
C ILE A 2 47.33 -12.74 63.54
N ILE A 3 46.87 -12.62 62.29
CA ILE A 3 47.66 -13.00 61.12
C ILE A 3 47.55 -11.86 60.11
N ARG A 4 48.67 -11.14 59.94
CA ARG A 4 48.95 -10.30 58.77
C ARG A 4 49.47 -11.21 57.65
N VAL A 5 49.00 -11.01 56.43
CA VAL A 5 49.71 -11.45 55.22
C VAL A 5 49.78 -10.25 54.27
N ALA A 6 51.01 -9.88 53.93
CA ALA A 6 51.38 -9.02 52.82
C ALA A 6 51.70 -9.88 51.60
N GLY A 7 51.34 -9.43 50.40
CA GLY A 7 51.74 -10.09 49.16
C GLY A 7 51.20 -9.38 47.93
N ARG A 8 52.09 -8.76 47.15
CA ARG A 8 51.85 -7.99 45.92
C ARG A 8 51.59 -8.91 44.71
N CYS A 9 51.14 -8.26 43.64
CA CYS A 9 51.26 -8.61 42.22
C CYS A 9 50.13 -9.45 41.59
N GLY A 10 49.56 -8.89 40.51
CA GLY A 10 48.84 -9.65 39.49
C GLY A 10 47.52 -9.03 39.06
N LEU A 11 47.58 -7.97 38.25
CA LEU A 11 46.46 -7.53 37.43
C LEU A 11 46.13 -8.65 36.42
N PHE A 12 44.89 -9.14 36.38
CA PHE A 12 44.22 -9.58 35.15
C PHE A 12 42.71 -9.41 35.36
N LEU A 13 42.21 -8.24 34.94
CA LEU A 13 40.79 -8.01 34.71
C LEU A 13 40.40 -8.80 33.47
N VAL A 14 39.75 -9.94 33.65
CA VAL A 14 38.99 -10.59 32.58
C VAL A 14 37.66 -9.86 32.50
N ALA A 15 37.57 -8.87 31.61
CA ALA A 15 36.29 -8.31 31.20
C ALA A 15 35.56 -9.36 30.37
N LEU A 16 34.61 -10.05 31.00
CA LEU A 16 33.71 -10.96 30.32
C LEU A 16 32.73 -10.11 29.51
N ALA A 17 33.06 -9.87 28.23
CA ALA A 17 32.11 -9.29 27.29
C ALA A 17 31.00 -10.31 27.04
N VAL A 18 29.88 -10.16 27.75
CA VAL A 18 28.64 -10.86 27.39
C VAL A 18 28.17 -10.21 26.10
N ALA A 19 28.53 -10.82 24.97
CA ALA A 19 27.92 -10.53 23.69
C ALA A 19 26.46 -10.95 23.80
N GLY A 20 25.59 -10.03 24.23
CA GLY A 20 24.16 -10.20 24.15
C GLY A 20 23.83 -10.41 22.68
N SER A 21 23.47 -11.63 22.32
CA SER A 21 22.88 -11.91 21.03
C SER A 21 21.58 -11.11 20.96
N LEU A 22 21.59 -10.02 20.19
CA LEU A 22 20.38 -9.37 19.70
C LEU A 22 19.70 -10.41 18.81
N TRP A 23 18.90 -11.30 19.39
CA TRP A 23 17.84 -11.92 18.62
C TRP A 23 16.91 -10.78 18.23
N ALA A 24 16.97 -10.38 16.97
CA ALA A 24 15.85 -9.69 16.36
C ALA A 24 14.67 -10.64 16.53
N ALA A 25 13.74 -10.30 17.44
CA ALA A 25 12.50 -11.02 17.57
C ALA A 25 11.85 -10.96 16.19
N THR A 26 11.70 -12.12 15.54
CA THR A 26 10.91 -12.21 14.32
C THR A 26 9.53 -11.66 14.67
N PRO A 27 9.05 -10.60 13.99
CA PRO A 27 7.71 -10.09 14.23
C PRO A 27 6.74 -11.27 14.09
N PRO A 28 5.71 -11.38 14.95
CA PRO A 28 4.71 -12.42 14.85
C PRO A 28 4.17 -12.49 13.41
N ALA A 29 4.05 -13.71 12.88
CA ALA A 29 3.66 -13.96 11.49
C ALA A 29 2.19 -13.59 11.18
N ASP A 30 1.44 -13.17 12.20
CA ASP A 30 0.00 -12.93 12.22
C ASP A 30 -0.40 -11.45 12.37
N VAL A 31 0.55 -10.51 12.39
CA VAL A 31 0.20 -9.09 12.39
C VAL A 31 -0.31 -8.69 11.01
N GLU A 32 -1.57 -8.29 10.92
CA GLU A 32 -2.22 -7.82 9.70
C GLU A 32 -1.50 -6.57 9.16
N ILE A 33 -1.16 -6.56 7.86
CA ILE A 33 -0.46 -5.42 7.24
C ILE A 33 -1.44 -4.27 7.04
N VAL A 34 -2.66 -4.62 6.61
CA VAL A 34 -3.72 -3.67 6.30
C VAL A 34 -5.05 -4.27 6.72
N ASP A 35 -5.85 -3.48 7.43
CA ASP A 35 -7.24 -3.77 7.78
C ASP A 35 -8.14 -2.79 7.01
N TYR A 36 -9.28 -3.30 6.55
CA TYR A 36 -10.20 -2.58 5.65
C TYR A 36 -11.63 -2.71 6.14
N GLU A 37 -12.30 -1.58 6.29
CA GLU A 37 -13.76 -1.52 6.40
C GLU A 37 -14.30 -0.85 5.13
N ILE A 38 -15.09 -1.58 4.35
CA ILE A 38 -15.57 -1.14 3.04
C ILE A 38 -17.09 -1.26 3.00
N GLU A 39 -17.77 -0.13 2.77
CA GLU A 39 -19.19 -0.05 2.51
C GLU A 39 -19.42 0.41 1.06
N VAL A 40 -20.16 -0.37 0.28
CA VAL A 40 -20.39 -0.08 -1.15
C VAL A 40 -21.86 -0.26 -1.51
N THR A 41 -22.38 0.70 -2.27
CA THR A 41 -23.70 0.63 -2.90
C THR A 41 -23.55 0.42 -4.40
N LEU A 42 -24.30 -0.52 -4.97
CA LEU A 42 -24.38 -0.77 -6.41
C LEU A 42 -25.69 -0.23 -6.97
N ASP A 43 -25.60 0.61 -8.00
CA ASP A 43 -26.70 0.89 -8.92
C ASP A 43 -26.66 -0.12 -10.09
N PRO A 44 -27.60 -1.08 -10.16
CA PRO A 44 -27.60 -2.10 -11.20
C PRO A 44 -28.05 -1.57 -12.57
N GLU A 45 -28.73 -0.41 -12.65
CA GLU A 45 -29.17 0.16 -13.94
C GLU A 45 -28.02 0.86 -14.65
N THR A 46 -27.18 1.56 -13.88
CA THR A 46 -26.01 2.30 -14.40
C THR A 46 -24.70 1.53 -14.26
N HIS A 47 -24.70 0.41 -13.52
CA HIS A 47 -23.52 -0.36 -13.13
C HIS A 47 -22.46 0.49 -12.41
N ARG A 48 -22.91 1.44 -11.58
CA ARG A 48 -22.06 2.32 -10.79
C ARG A 48 -21.96 1.85 -9.34
N LEU A 49 -20.79 2.05 -8.76
CA LEU A 49 -20.51 1.82 -7.36
C LEU A 49 -20.20 3.16 -6.69
N GLU A 50 -20.78 3.38 -5.53
CA GLU A 50 -20.39 4.42 -4.58
C GLU A 50 -19.87 3.73 -3.33
N GLY A 51 -18.64 4.06 -2.93
CA GLY A 51 -17.95 3.38 -1.84
C GLY A 51 -17.37 4.32 -0.81
N VAL A 52 -17.40 3.89 0.45
CA VAL A 52 -16.67 4.47 1.56
C VAL A 52 -15.77 3.38 2.13
N GLU A 53 -14.52 3.73 2.37
CA GLU A 53 -13.48 2.81 2.83
C GLU A 53 -12.67 3.46 3.95
N THR A 54 -12.52 2.75 5.07
CA THR A 54 -11.53 3.08 6.11
C THR A 54 -10.41 2.06 6.04
N ILE A 55 -9.18 2.54 5.93
CA ILE A 55 -7.97 1.74 5.79
C ILE A 55 -7.09 1.97 7.01
N ARG A 56 -6.76 0.91 7.73
CA ARG A 56 -5.71 0.92 8.74
C ARG A 56 -4.47 0.23 8.19
N TRP A 57 -3.40 0.99 7.97
CA TRP A 57 -2.16 0.48 7.40
C TRP A 57 -1.02 0.51 8.42
N THR A 58 -0.23 -0.58 8.47
CA THR A 58 0.99 -0.68 9.28
C THR A 58 2.23 -0.70 8.39
N ASN A 59 3.20 0.19 8.63
CA ASN A 59 4.51 0.12 7.99
C ASN A 59 5.29 -1.09 8.51
N ARG A 60 5.28 -2.20 7.77
CA ARG A 60 6.06 -3.41 8.11
C ARG A 60 7.42 -3.46 7.44
N THR A 61 7.81 -2.43 6.71
CA THR A 61 9.13 -2.35 6.10
C THR A 61 10.19 -2.01 7.16
N ASP A 62 11.46 -2.16 6.82
CA ASP A 62 12.58 -1.73 7.65
C ASP A 62 12.97 -0.26 7.44
N ALA A 63 12.24 0.45 6.55
CA ALA A 63 12.47 1.84 6.22
C ALA A 63 11.27 2.72 6.65
N ALA A 64 11.57 3.96 7.03
CA ALA A 64 10.53 4.96 7.20
C ALA A 64 10.02 5.40 5.83
N THR A 65 8.73 5.75 5.73
CA THR A 65 8.12 6.30 4.50
C THR A 65 7.31 7.53 4.81
N ASP A 66 7.22 8.45 3.88
CA ASP A 66 6.32 9.61 3.86
C ASP A 66 5.35 9.55 2.67
N GLU A 67 5.19 8.39 2.04
CA GLU A 67 4.25 8.17 0.95
C GLU A 67 3.62 6.78 0.99
N LEU A 68 2.41 6.67 0.42
CA LEU A 68 1.70 5.42 0.15
C LEU A 68 1.31 5.32 -1.32
N TYR A 69 1.19 4.09 -1.81
CA TYR A 69 0.76 3.81 -3.17
C TYR A 69 -0.56 3.01 -3.16
N PHE A 70 -1.48 3.37 -4.04
CA PHE A 70 -2.77 2.70 -4.17
C PHE A 70 -2.99 2.21 -5.60
N HIS A 71 -3.63 1.07 -5.73
CA HIS A 71 -3.97 0.48 -7.02
C HIS A 71 -5.45 0.73 -7.34
N LEU A 72 -5.69 1.63 -8.29
CA LEU A 72 -6.98 1.98 -8.88
C LEU A 72 -7.30 1.06 -10.05
N TYR A 73 -7.40 -0.24 -9.78
CA TYR A 73 -7.37 -1.29 -10.81
C TYR A 73 -8.43 -1.14 -11.91
N LEU A 74 -9.62 -0.62 -11.59
CA LEU A 74 -10.66 -0.42 -12.62
C LEU A 74 -10.24 0.56 -13.72
N ASN A 75 -9.28 1.46 -13.48
CA ASN A 75 -8.73 2.34 -14.51
C ASN A 75 -7.95 1.59 -15.60
N ALA A 76 -7.53 0.35 -15.34
CA ALA A 76 -6.98 -0.54 -16.36
C ALA A 76 -7.99 -0.81 -17.49
N PHE A 77 -9.28 -0.60 -17.24
CA PHE A 77 -10.39 -0.79 -18.19
C PHE A 77 -10.93 0.54 -18.74
N ALA A 78 -10.26 1.68 -18.51
CA ALA A 78 -10.78 3.01 -18.86
C ALA A 78 -10.78 3.28 -20.38
N GLY A 79 -10.02 2.52 -21.15
CA GLY A 79 -9.97 2.67 -22.60
C GLY A 79 -9.01 1.71 -23.27
N SER A 80 -9.03 1.67 -24.60
CA SER A 80 -8.18 0.78 -25.40
C SER A 80 -6.67 1.10 -25.33
N GLN A 81 -6.32 2.23 -24.72
CA GLN A 81 -4.96 2.74 -24.62
C GLN A 81 -4.29 2.47 -23.27
N THR A 82 -5.02 1.97 -22.28
CA THR A 82 -4.40 1.54 -21.02
C THR A 82 -3.43 0.38 -21.29
N THR A 83 -2.42 0.23 -20.43
CA THR A 83 -1.39 -0.79 -20.60
C THR A 83 -2.02 -2.19 -20.67
N PHE A 84 -2.88 -2.49 -19.71
CA PHE A 84 -3.63 -3.75 -19.66
C PHE A 84 -4.43 -4.03 -20.95
N MET A 85 -5.15 -3.04 -21.48
CA MET A 85 -5.96 -3.23 -22.68
C MET A 85 -5.12 -3.40 -23.94
N ARG A 86 -3.96 -2.73 -24.03
CA ARG A 86 -2.99 -2.94 -25.11
C ARG A 86 -2.46 -4.37 -25.08
N GLU A 87 -2.05 -4.87 -23.92
CA GLU A 87 -1.58 -6.26 -23.75
C GLU A 87 -2.64 -7.31 -24.13
N LEU A 88 -3.89 -7.09 -23.71
CA LEU A 88 -5.00 -7.99 -24.06
C LEU A 88 -5.25 -8.09 -25.57
N GLN A 89 -5.01 -7.02 -26.33
CA GLN A 89 -5.16 -7.01 -27.79
C GLN A 89 -4.14 -7.91 -28.49
N TRP A 90 -2.97 -8.14 -27.89
CA TRP A 90 -1.97 -9.07 -28.42
C TRP A 90 -2.07 -10.49 -27.84
N GLY A 91 -3.00 -10.71 -26.91
CA GLY A 91 -3.23 -11.98 -26.24
C GLY A 91 -4.43 -12.79 -26.74
N SER A 92 -4.73 -13.89 -26.03
CA SER A 92 -5.83 -14.82 -26.34
C SER A 92 -7.24 -14.23 -26.22
N LEU A 93 -7.35 -13.01 -25.68
CA LEU A 93 -8.62 -12.30 -25.45
C LEU A 93 -8.93 -11.21 -26.49
N ARG A 94 -8.13 -11.10 -27.55
CA ARG A 94 -8.28 -10.08 -28.61
C ARG A 94 -9.71 -9.92 -29.16
N ASN A 95 -10.46 -11.00 -29.37
CA ASN A 95 -11.83 -10.92 -29.89
C ASN A 95 -12.81 -10.22 -28.91
N ARG A 96 -12.50 -10.15 -27.62
CA ARG A 96 -13.34 -9.49 -26.61
C ARG A 96 -13.09 -7.98 -26.51
N THR A 97 -11.92 -7.50 -26.93
CA THR A 97 -11.54 -6.09 -26.89
C THR A 97 -12.02 -5.30 -28.13
N GLU A 98 -12.30 -5.98 -29.25
CA GLU A 98 -12.78 -5.36 -30.51
C GLU A 98 -14.24 -4.88 -30.45
N SER A 99 -14.99 -5.23 -29.39
CA SER A 99 -16.44 -4.96 -29.28
C SER A 99 -16.80 -3.55 -28.82
N GLY A 100 -15.82 -2.66 -28.62
CA GLY A 100 -15.97 -1.23 -28.28
C GLY A 100 -17.25 -0.86 -27.53
N GLY A 101 -17.19 -0.74 -26.20
CA GLY A 101 -18.32 -0.23 -25.43
C GLY A 101 -18.39 -0.84 -24.03
N ASP A 102 -18.57 0.06 -23.06
CA ASP A 102 -18.63 -0.11 -21.60
C ASP A 102 -17.25 -0.26 -20.93
N TRP A 103 -16.52 0.87 -20.89
CA TRP A 103 -15.28 1.03 -20.13
C TRP A 103 -15.55 1.09 -18.62
N GLY A 104 -14.55 0.67 -17.85
CA GLY A 104 -14.57 0.73 -16.39
C GLY A 104 -13.57 1.76 -15.89
N TRP A 105 -13.85 2.34 -14.73
CA TRP A 105 -12.95 3.29 -14.08
C TRP A 105 -13.26 3.35 -12.59
N ILE A 106 -12.33 3.89 -11.82
CA ILE A 106 -12.50 4.26 -10.42
C ILE A 106 -11.87 5.61 -10.17
N GLN A 107 -12.58 6.46 -9.45
CA GLN A 107 -12.16 7.80 -9.06
C GLN A 107 -12.27 7.93 -7.55
N ILE A 108 -11.22 8.45 -6.92
CA ILE A 108 -11.27 8.84 -5.51
C ILE A 108 -11.89 10.24 -5.44
N GLU A 109 -12.96 10.38 -4.65
CA GLU A 109 -13.67 11.63 -4.42
C GLU A 109 -13.24 12.31 -3.12
N ARG A 110 -12.72 11.53 -2.16
CA ARG A 110 -12.19 12.01 -0.89
C ARG A 110 -11.07 11.11 -0.41
N LEU A 111 -10.00 11.71 0.12
CA LEU A 111 -8.93 10.99 0.79
C LEU A 111 -8.42 11.80 1.97
N VAL A 112 -8.65 11.30 3.18
CA VAL A 112 -8.34 12.02 4.42
C VAL A 112 -7.44 11.18 5.31
N PHE A 113 -6.42 11.83 5.87
CA PHE A 113 -5.49 11.23 6.83
C PHE A 113 -6.04 11.30 8.26
N ASP A 114 -5.48 10.52 9.17
CA ASP A 114 -5.93 10.42 10.56
C ASP A 114 -5.93 11.73 11.37
N ASP A 115 -5.12 12.73 10.98
CA ASP A 115 -5.10 14.07 11.59
C ASP A 115 -6.12 15.04 10.96
N GLY A 116 -6.91 14.56 10.00
CA GLY A 116 -7.92 15.31 9.26
C GLY A 116 -7.39 16.02 8.01
N SER A 117 -6.12 15.84 7.64
CA SER A 117 -5.54 16.41 6.42
C SER A 117 -6.19 15.81 5.17
N ASP A 118 -6.57 16.67 4.22
CA ASP A 118 -7.03 16.25 2.90
C ASP A 118 -5.82 15.96 2.00
N LEU A 119 -5.68 14.69 1.60
CA LEU A 119 -4.57 14.20 0.78
C LEU A 119 -4.91 14.17 -0.71
N LEU A 120 -6.19 14.31 -1.06
CA LEU A 120 -6.65 14.23 -2.45
C LEU A 120 -5.95 15.24 -3.37
N PRO A 121 -5.69 16.51 -2.98
CA PRO A 121 -5.02 17.48 -3.85
C PRO A 121 -3.54 17.16 -4.11
N THR A 122 -2.94 16.31 -3.28
CA THR A 122 -1.52 15.95 -3.34
C THR A 122 -1.26 14.60 -3.97
N MET A 123 -2.30 13.82 -4.30
CA MET A 123 -2.12 12.55 -4.97
C MET A 123 -1.57 12.76 -6.38
N GLU A 124 -0.68 11.87 -6.82
CA GLU A 124 -0.10 11.90 -8.15
C GLU A 124 -0.26 10.55 -8.83
N PHE A 125 -0.67 10.55 -10.09
CA PHE A 125 -0.65 9.33 -10.89
C PHE A 125 0.79 9.00 -11.29
N VAL A 126 1.22 7.78 -11.01
CA VAL A 126 2.56 7.28 -11.34
C VAL A 126 2.48 6.11 -12.32
N ARG A 127 3.60 5.81 -12.98
CA ARG A 127 3.76 4.77 -14.02
C ARG A 127 5.07 4.01 -13.80
N PRO A 128 5.14 3.12 -12.80
CA PRO A 128 6.41 2.51 -12.39
C PRO A 128 6.99 1.52 -13.41
N ASP A 129 6.19 1.09 -14.40
CA ASP A 129 6.46 -0.02 -15.29
C ASP A 129 6.76 0.38 -16.75
N ASP A 130 5.94 1.23 -17.37
CA ASP A 130 6.03 1.45 -18.83
C ASP A 130 5.90 2.90 -19.32
N ASP A 131 5.81 3.89 -18.41
CA ASP A 131 5.60 5.31 -18.71
C ASP A 131 4.36 5.62 -19.59
N ASN A 132 3.38 4.71 -19.68
CA ASN A 132 2.22 4.90 -20.53
C ASN A 132 1.36 6.08 -20.04
N PRO A 133 1.22 7.20 -20.78
CA PRO A 133 0.46 8.36 -20.30
C PRO A 133 -1.03 8.04 -20.05
N ASP A 134 -1.57 7.01 -20.70
CA ASP A 134 -2.97 6.63 -20.61
C ASP A 134 -3.30 5.69 -19.43
N ASP A 135 -2.34 5.30 -18.59
CA ASP A 135 -2.57 4.18 -17.67
C ASP A 135 -3.36 4.46 -16.37
N PHE A 136 -3.20 5.51 -15.58
CA PHE A 136 -4.00 5.85 -14.37
C PHE A 136 -4.32 4.74 -13.35
N THR A 137 -3.62 3.61 -13.34
CA THR A 137 -3.89 2.52 -12.38
C THR A 137 -3.22 2.72 -11.03
N VAL A 138 -2.12 3.49 -10.95
CA VAL A 138 -1.40 3.68 -9.68
C VAL A 138 -1.36 5.16 -9.32
N ILE A 139 -1.68 5.45 -8.06
CA ILE A 139 -1.40 6.76 -7.44
C ILE A 139 -0.32 6.62 -6.38
N SER A 140 0.52 7.63 -6.24
CA SER A 140 1.28 7.90 -5.00
C SER A 140 0.56 9.00 -4.21
N VAL A 141 0.61 8.89 -2.89
CA VAL A 141 -0.03 9.81 -1.95
C VAL A 141 1.01 10.20 -0.90
N PRO A 142 1.53 11.43 -0.96
CA PRO A 142 2.38 11.97 0.09
C PRO A 142 1.61 12.07 1.41
N LEU A 143 2.26 11.68 2.51
CA LEU A 143 1.73 11.73 3.86
C LEU A 143 2.19 13.01 4.58
N PRO A 144 1.38 13.59 5.47
CA PRO A 144 1.74 14.81 6.21
C PRO A 144 2.80 14.56 7.29
N ARG A 145 3.15 13.29 7.56
CA ARG A 145 4.24 12.90 8.45
C ARG A 145 4.91 11.60 8.00
N ILE A 146 6.15 11.44 8.42
CA ILE A 146 6.90 10.19 8.27
C ILE A 146 6.28 9.09 9.14
N VAL A 147 6.09 7.91 8.55
CA VAL A 147 5.68 6.68 9.22
C VAL A 147 6.89 5.76 9.37
N GLU A 148 7.40 5.66 10.58
CA GLU A 148 8.51 4.79 10.94
C GLU A 148 8.16 3.30 10.80
N PRO A 149 9.14 2.38 10.73
CA PRO A 149 8.91 0.95 10.88
C PRO A 149 8.06 0.61 12.11
N GLY A 150 6.98 -0.14 11.90
CA GLY A 150 5.96 -0.47 12.90
C GLY A 150 4.92 0.62 13.16
N GLY A 151 5.04 1.78 12.52
CA GLY A 151 4.05 2.86 12.59
C GLY A 151 2.74 2.48 11.93
N VAL A 152 1.64 3.03 12.43
CA VAL A 152 0.29 2.77 11.95
C VAL A 152 -0.35 4.10 11.55
N VAL A 153 -1.12 4.08 10.47
CA VAL A 153 -1.94 5.20 10.02
C VAL A 153 -3.34 4.71 9.67
N ASP A 154 -4.31 5.59 9.85
CA ASP A 154 -5.67 5.41 9.40
C ASP A 154 -5.95 6.39 8.24
N LEU A 155 -6.70 5.95 7.24
CA LEU A 155 -7.12 6.72 6.08
C LEU A 155 -8.61 6.52 5.86
N ASP A 156 -9.33 7.61 5.58
CA ASP A 156 -10.71 7.56 5.12
C ASP A 156 -10.77 7.95 3.65
N LEU A 157 -11.39 7.09 2.85
CA LEU A 157 -11.48 7.18 1.39
C LEU A 157 -12.94 7.10 0.95
N GLU A 158 -13.34 7.96 0.01
CA GLU A 158 -14.60 7.82 -0.72
C GLU A 158 -14.29 7.69 -2.21
N PHE A 159 -14.97 6.78 -2.90
CA PHE A 159 -14.77 6.55 -4.32
C PHE A 159 -16.08 6.35 -5.09
N GLU A 160 -16.02 6.70 -6.38
CA GLU A 160 -17.00 6.27 -7.37
C GLU A 160 -16.33 5.33 -8.37
N ALA A 161 -17.02 4.29 -8.81
CA ALA A 161 -16.54 3.41 -9.86
C ALA A 161 -17.62 3.03 -10.88
N GLN A 162 -17.21 2.90 -12.14
CA GLN A 162 -18.00 2.31 -13.21
C GLN A 162 -17.50 0.90 -13.48
N LEU A 163 -18.40 -0.09 -13.41
CA LEU A 163 -18.06 -1.45 -13.78
C LEU A 163 -17.97 -1.57 -15.31
N PRO A 164 -16.87 -2.16 -15.85
CA PRO A 164 -16.77 -2.42 -17.27
C PRO A 164 -17.68 -3.58 -17.66
N ARG A 165 -17.96 -3.69 -18.96
CA ARG A 165 -18.44 -4.97 -19.49
C ARG A 165 -17.35 -6.03 -19.29
N ILE A 166 -17.78 -7.21 -18.83
CA ILE A 166 -16.87 -8.31 -18.49
C ILE A 166 -16.15 -8.82 -19.75
N ILE A 167 -14.91 -8.37 -19.94
CA ILE A 167 -13.98 -8.89 -20.95
C ILE A 167 -12.93 -9.82 -20.33
N ALA A 168 -12.53 -9.51 -19.09
CA ALA A 168 -11.70 -10.27 -18.17
C ALA A 168 -12.29 -10.15 -16.75
N ARG A 169 -11.78 -10.95 -15.79
CA ARG A 169 -12.14 -10.74 -14.38
C ARG A 169 -11.56 -9.40 -13.93
N THR A 170 -12.34 -8.64 -13.18
CA THR A 170 -11.97 -7.32 -12.64
C THR A 170 -11.45 -7.40 -11.21
N GLY A 171 -11.15 -8.61 -10.72
CA GLY A 171 -11.01 -8.96 -9.30
C GLY A 171 -11.99 -10.05 -8.93
#